data_AF-A0A2N7TNI1-F1
#
_entry.id   AF-A0A2N7TNI1-F1
#
_cell.length_a   1.000
_cell.length_b   1.000
_cell.length_c   1.000
_cell.angle_alpha   90.00
_cell.angle_beta   90.00
_cell.angle_gamma   90.00
#
_symmetry.space_group_name_H-M   'P 1'
#
loop_
_entity.id
_entity.type
_entity.pdbx_description
1 polymer ?
#
loop_
_entity_poly.entity_id
_entity_poly.type
_entity_poly.pdbx_seq_one_letter_code
_entity_poly.pdbx_strand_id
1 'polypeptide(L)'
;MAHTDITQRRTSWWERLGEHCYRVSTPQLVRDMQNEASLTFEELINDLGAPLDAIFEREVARQMNQGAYLAFVPAETLMPVMMQRFGLEASRIAEDGDVRAMRRTCNACPVAGHCWRAMRRDAGVEECRGFCPNAEAFDRAAVA
;
A
#
# COMPACT_ATOMS: atom_id res chain seq x y z
N MET A 1 -41.96 14.37 8.93
CA MET A 1 -41.45 13.22 8.17
C MET A 1 -40.97 13.75 6.83
N ALA A 2 -39.66 13.99 6.68
CA ALA A 2 -39.07 14.50 5.44
C ALA A 2 -38.35 13.34 4.75
N HIS A 3 -38.84 12.93 3.59
CA HIS A 3 -38.16 12.01 2.69
C HIS A 3 -37.02 12.78 2.02
N THR A 4 -35.77 12.46 2.39
CA THR A 4 -34.59 12.90 1.65
C THR A 4 -34.49 12.05 0.41
N ASP A 5 -34.96 12.58 -0.71
CA ASP A 5 -34.87 11.97 -2.03
C ASP A 5 -33.40 12.06 -2.48
N ILE A 6 -32.65 10.96 -2.31
CA ILE A 6 -31.27 10.85 -2.81
C ILE A 6 -31.39 10.67 -4.32
N THR A 7 -31.44 11.78 -5.06
CA THR A 7 -31.34 11.75 -6.52
C THR A 7 -29.97 11.19 -6.90
N GLN A 8 -29.95 9.91 -7.23
CA GLN A 8 -28.80 9.20 -7.76
C GLN A 8 -28.41 9.84 -9.10
N ARG A 9 -27.39 10.72 -9.07
CA ARG A 9 -26.90 11.44 -10.26
C ARG A 9 -26.37 10.42 -11.26
N ARG A 10 -27.12 10.16 -12.33
CA ARG A 10 -26.69 9.27 -13.41
C ARG A 10 -25.44 9.86 -14.06
N THR A 11 -24.32 9.15 -13.98
CA THR A 11 -23.08 9.53 -14.67
C THR A 11 -23.34 9.68 -16.16
N SER A 12 -22.89 10.80 -16.71
CA SER A 12 -23.07 11.09 -18.13
C SER A 12 -22.26 10.11 -18.98
N TRP A 13 -22.65 9.96 -20.24
CA TRP A 13 -21.91 9.09 -21.16
C TRP A 13 -20.47 9.60 -21.38
N TRP A 14 -20.25 10.92 -21.36
CA TRP A 14 -18.94 11.55 -21.45
C TRP A 14 -18.06 11.26 -20.23
N GLU A 15 -18.63 11.31 -19.03
CA GLU A 15 -17.91 10.95 -17.79
C GLU A 15 -17.45 9.49 -17.82
N ARG A 16 -18.32 8.57 -18.28
CA ARG A 16 -17.97 7.15 -18.43
C ARG A 16 -16.88 6.92 -19.47
N LEU A 17 -16.89 7.68 -20.56
CA LEU A 17 -15.82 7.63 -21.57
C LEU A 17 -14.50 8.12 -20.97
N GLY A 18 -14.53 9.24 -20.23
CA GLY A 18 -13.36 9.79 -19.55
C GLY A 18 -12.76 8.80 -18.55
N GLU A 19 -13.59 8.18 -17.70
CA GLU A 19 -13.17 7.13 -16.77
C GLU A 19 -12.57 5.92 -17.50
N HIS A 20 -13.18 5.50 -18.61
CA HIS A 20 -12.65 4.40 -19.42
C HIS A 20 -11.27 4.74 -19.99
N CYS A 21 -11.12 5.90 -20.63
CA CYS A 21 -9.84 6.35 -21.17
C CYS A 21 -8.76 6.43 -20.08
N TYR A 22 -9.10 7.02 -18.93
CA TYR A 22 -8.19 7.09 -17.79
C TYR A 22 -7.77 5.71 -17.29
N ARG A 23 -8.72 4.79 -17.09
CA ARG A 23 -8.42 3.42 -16.66
C ARG A 23 -7.52 2.68 -17.64
N VAL A 24 -7.73 2.87 -18.95
CA VAL A 24 -6.92 2.23 -19.99
C VAL A 24 -5.51 2.83 -20.05
N SER A 25 -5.35 4.14 -19.80
CA SER A 25 -4.04 4.81 -19.83
C SER A 25 -3.24 4.70 -18.51
N THR A 26 -3.90 4.42 -17.39
CA THR A 26 -3.26 4.40 -16.04
C THR A 26 -2.02 3.51 -15.95
N PRO A 27 -1.99 2.27 -16.49
CA PRO A 27 -0.78 1.44 -16.44
C PRO A 27 0.44 2.09 -17.12
N GLN A 28 0.22 2.81 -18.21
CA GLN A 28 1.30 3.53 -18.90
C GLN A 28 1.70 4.77 -18.11
N LEU A 29 0.74 5.54 -17.63
CA LEU A 29 0.99 6.71 -16.78
C LEU A 29 1.88 6.37 -15.57
N VAL A 30 1.58 5.28 -14.86
CA VAL A 30 2.39 4.83 -13.72
C VAL A 30 3.82 4.51 -14.13
N ARG A 31 4.03 3.85 -15.28
CA ARG A 31 5.37 3.55 -15.79
C ARG A 31 6.11 4.82 -16.22
N ASP A 32 5.43 5.75 -16.88
CA ASP A 32 6.02 7.01 -17.31
C ASP A 32 6.45 7.83 -16.08
N MET A 33 5.60 7.91 -15.05
CA MET A 33 5.97 8.55 -13.77
C MET A 33 7.18 7.89 -13.13
N GLN A 34 7.24 6.56 -13.10
CA GLN A 34 8.39 5.83 -12.56
C GLN A 34 9.70 6.16 -13.31
N ASN A 35 9.65 6.26 -14.64
CA ASN A 35 10.83 6.42 -15.48
C ASN A 35 11.27 7.88 -15.64
N GLU A 36 10.32 8.80 -15.71
CA GLU A 36 10.56 10.21 -16.06
C GLU A 36 10.54 11.12 -14.82
N ALA A 37 9.88 10.70 -13.74
CA ALA A 37 9.74 11.46 -12.50
C ALA A 37 9.97 10.58 -11.25
N SER A 38 11.04 9.76 -11.29
CA SER A 38 11.31 8.71 -10.29
C SER A 38 11.28 9.21 -8.85
N LEU A 39 11.89 10.37 -8.56
CA LEU A 39 11.92 10.95 -7.20
C LEU A 39 10.52 11.31 -6.69
N THR A 40 9.70 11.94 -7.53
CA THR A 40 8.31 12.30 -7.18
C THR A 40 7.46 11.05 -7.01
N PHE A 41 7.68 10.03 -7.85
CA PHE A 41 7.01 8.75 -7.70
C PHE A 41 7.42 8.04 -6.41
N GLU A 42 8.71 8.07 -6.04
CA GLU A 42 9.23 7.53 -4.77
C GLU A 42 8.62 8.24 -3.56
N GLU A 43 8.59 9.56 -3.54
CA GLU A 43 7.92 10.34 -2.48
C GLU A 43 6.44 9.93 -2.36
N LEU A 44 5.75 9.79 -3.50
CA LEU A 44 4.34 9.40 -3.55
C LEU A 44 4.07 8.00 -3.00
N ILE A 45 4.90 7.01 -3.31
CA ILE A 45 4.70 5.64 -2.83
C ILE A 45 5.13 5.46 -1.36
N ASN A 46 6.03 6.31 -0.87
CA ASN A 46 6.48 6.31 0.52
C ASN A 46 5.53 7.09 1.44
N ASP A 47 4.76 8.03 0.90
CA ASP A 47 3.67 8.70 1.63
C ASP A 47 2.38 7.85 1.62
N LEU A 48 2.16 7.13 2.72
CA LEU A 48 0.95 6.31 2.89
C LEU A 48 -0.31 7.14 3.23
N GLY A 49 -0.17 8.42 3.55
CA GLY A 49 -1.28 9.32 3.90
C GLY A 49 -1.77 10.20 2.75
N ALA A 50 -0.93 10.46 1.74
CA ALA A 50 -1.29 11.26 0.58
C ALA A 50 -2.50 10.66 -0.16
N PRO A 51 -3.57 11.43 -0.46
CA PRO A 51 -4.72 10.91 -1.18
C PRO A 51 -4.35 10.54 -2.63
N LEU A 52 -4.82 9.37 -3.08
CA LEU A 52 -4.64 8.89 -4.46
C LEU A 52 -5.97 8.46 -5.05
N ASP A 53 -6.08 8.58 -6.38
CA ASP A 53 -7.19 7.97 -7.11
C ASP A 53 -7.17 6.45 -6.98
N ALA A 54 -8.35 5.83 -6.85
CA ALA A 54 -8.48 4.40 -6.59
C ALA A 54 -8.05 3.50 -7.77
N ILE A 55 -8.07 3.99 -9.00
CA ILE A 55 -7.58 3.27 -10.18
C ILE A 55 -6.06 3.34 -10.21
N PHE A 56 -5.49 4.52 -9.97
CA PHE A 56 -4.04 4.72 -9.85
C PHE A 56 -3.43 3.87 -8.73
N GLU A 57 -3.99 3.95 -7.52
CA GLU A 57 -3.53 3.19 -6.36
C GLU A 57 -3.53 1.68 -6.64
N ARG A 58 -4.60 1.17 -7.27
CA ARG A 58 -4.70 -0.25 -7.63
C ARG A 58 -3.60 -0.67 -8.59
N GLU A 59 -3.26 0.18 -9.54
CA GLU A 59 -2.24 -0.10 -10.54
C GLU A 59 -0.83 -0.06 -9.95
N VAL A 60 -0.53 0.93 -9.10
CA VAL A 60 0.71 0.98 -8.31
C VAL A 60 0.88 -0.31 -7.50
N ALA A 61 -0.14 -0.71 -6.74
CA ALA A 61 -0.11 -1.94 -5.97
C ALA A 61 0.08 -3.20 -6.84
N ARG A 62 -0.56 -3.25 -8.01
CA ARG A 62 -0.40 -4.35 -8.95
C ARG A 62 1.04 -4.46 -9.43
N GLN A 63 1.68 -3.35 -9.76
CA GLN A 63 3.09 -3.31 -10.20
C GLN A 63 4.06 -3.62 -9.06
N MET A 64 3.78 -3.19 -7.82
CA MET A 64 4.56 -3.58 -6.63
C MET A 64 4.62 -5.10 -6.45
N ASN A 65 3.47 -5.79 -6.57
CA ASN A 65 3.43 -7.26 -6.48
C ASN A 65 4.21 -7.97 -7.60
N GLN A 66 4.51 -7.27 -8.70
CA GLN A 66 5.30 -7.80 -9.81
C GLN A 66 6.80 -7.52 -9.64
N GLY A 67 7.22 -6.88 -8.54
CA GLY A 67 8.61 -6.47 -8.33
C GLY A 67 9.08 -5.36 -9.27
N ALA A 68 8.14 -4.59 -9.83
CA ALA A 68 8.46 -3.56 -10.84
C ALA A 68 9.23 -2.35 -10.26
N TYR A 69 9.22 -2.17 -8.94
CA TYR A 69 9.83 -1.02 -8.25
C TYR A 69 11.04 -1.45 -7.44
N LEU A 70 12.23 -1.41 -8.04
CA LEU A 70 13.48 -1.77 -7.36
C LEU A 70 13.85 -0.81 -6.22
N ALA A 71 13.45 0.46 -6.33
CA ALA A 71 13.70 1.48 -5.31
C ALA A 71 12.73 1.40 -4.11
N PHE A 72 11.61 0.68 -4.25
CA PHE A 72 10.68 0.50 -3.15
C PHE A 72 11.20 -0.60 -2.21
N VAL A 73 11.49 -0.23 -0.97
CA VAL A 73 11.99 -1.15 0.06
C VAL A 73 10.91 -1.35 1.13
N PRO A 74 10.07 -2.43 1.04
CA PRO A 74 8.98 -2.67 1.99
C PRO A 74 9.41 -2.66 3.47
N ALA A 75 10.63 -3.14 3.77
CA ALA A 75 11.16 -3.15 5.13
C ALA A 75 11.40 -1.74 5.71
N GLU A 76 11.52 -0.72 4.88
CA GLU A 76 11.71 0.67 5.29
C GLU A 76 10.40 1.45 5.30
N THR A 77 9.48 1.11 4.39
CA THR A 77 8.25 1.87 4.16
C THR A 77 7.03 1.26 4.85
N LEU A 78 6.85 -0.06 4.71
CA LEU A 78 5.65 -0.77 5.19
C LEU A 78 5.87 -1.42 6.55
N MET A 79 7.04 -2.03 6.76
CA MET A 79 7.32 -2.78 7.99
C MET A 79 7.18 -1.95 9.27
N PRO A 80 7.65 -0.68 9.34
CA PRO A 80 7.47 0.14 10.55
C PRO A 80 6.00 0.39 10.88
N VAL A 81 5.18 0.72 9.88
CA VAL A 81 3.74 0.94 10.07
C VAL A 81 3.04 -0.36 10.46
N MET A 82 3.43 -1.48 9.82
CA MET A 82 2.93 -2.79 10.17
C MET A 82 3.25 -3.15 11.63
N MET A 83 4.50 -2.98 12.05
CA MET A 83 4.93 -3.20 13.43
C MET A 83 4.10 -2.39 14.43
N GLN A 84 3.85 -1.10 14.14
CA GLN A 84 2.98 -0.28 14.97
C GLN A 84 1.55 -0.85 15.10
N ARG A 85 0.99 -1.43 14.03
CA ARG A 85 -0.32 -2.10 14.09
C ARG A 85 -0.32 -3.31 15.03
N PHE A 86 0.81 -3.99 15.17
CA PHE A 86 1.02 -5.09 16.12
C PHE A 86 1.47 -4.60 17.52
N GLY A 87 1.45 -3.29 17.79
CA GLY A 87 1.84 -2.72 19.08
C GLY A 87 3.35 -2.67 19.31
N LEU A 88 4.15 -2.88 18.26
CA LEU A 88 5.61 -2.81 18.32
C LEU A 88 6.09 -1.40 18.01
N GLU A 89 6.92 -0.85 18.89
CA GLU A 89 7.66 0.37 18.59
C GLU A 89 8.93 0.05 17.80
N ALA A 90 9.09 0.67 16.64
CA ALA A 90 10.26 0.45 15.78
C ALA A 90 11.58 0.80 16.49
N SER A 91 11.54 1.74 17.44
CA SER A 91 12.67 2.13 18.29
C SER A 91 13.03 1.09 19.37
N ARG A 92 12.12 0.16 19.69
CA ARG A 92 12.33 -0.88 20.71
C ARG A 92 12.93 -2.17 20.17
N ILE A 93 12.86 -2.39 18.86
CA ILE A 93 13.46 -3.59 18.29
C ILE A 93 14.93 -3.28 17.98
N ALA A 94 15.81 -3.64 18.93
CA ALA A 94 17.25 -3.66 18.69
C ALA A 94 17.54 -4.41 17.39
N GLU A 95 18.62 -4.08 16.68
CA GLU A 95 19.05 -4.78 15.45
C GLU A 95 19.52 -6.22 15.74
N ASP A 96 18.61 -7.03 16.27
CA ASP A 96 18.80 -8.42 16.61
C ASP A 96 18.59 -9.29 15.36
N GLY A 97 18.98 -10.57 15.46
CA GLY A 97 18.83 -11.53 14.37
C GLY A 97 17.40 -11.62 13.82
N ASP A 98 16.41 -11.46 14.69
CA ASP A 98 15.00 -11.56 14.37
C ASP A 98 14.52 -10.38 13.50
N VAL A 99 15.02 -9.17 13.75
CA VAL A 99 14.72 -8.00 12.89
C VAL A 99 15.28 -8.19 11.51
N ARG A 100 16.51 -8.67 11.40
CA ARG A 100 17.13 -8.96 10.10
C ARG A 100 16.33 -10.02 9.33
N ALA A 101 15.79 -11.03 10.02
CA ALA A 101 14.90 -12.01 9.39
C ALA A 101 13.59 -11.38 8.91
N MET A 102 12.90 -10.60 9.75
CA MET A 102 11.66 -9.92 9.38
C MET A 102 11.85 -8.96 8.21
N ARG A 103 12.95 -8.19 8.17
CA ARG A 103 13.28 -7.30 7.05
C ARG A 103 13.44 -8.06 5.74
N ARG A 104 14.15 -9.19 5.75
CA ARG A 104 14.30 -10.06 4.57
C ARG A 104 12.94 -10.58 4.09
N THR A 105 12.12 -11.08 4.99
CA THR A 105 10.76 -11.55 4.67
C THR A 105 9.89 -10.42 4.09
N CYS A 106 9.99 -9.21 4.64
CA CYS A 106 9.22 -8.06 4.17
C CYS A 106 9.65 -7.64 2.75
N ASN A 107 10.96 -7.53 2.50
CA ASN A 107 11.49 -7.14 1.19
C ASN A 107 11.23 -8.18 0.09
N ALA A 108 11.08 -9.45 0.45
CA ALA A 108 10.75 -10.53 -0.48
C ALA A 108 9.23 -10.80 -0.59
N CYS A 109 8.38 -9.97 0.04
CA CYS A 109 6.96 -10.25 0.16
C CYS A 109 6.24 -10.14 -1.21
N PRO A 110 5.62 -11.22 -1.72
CA PRO A 110 4.95 -11.21 -3.03
C PRO A 110 3.63 -10.41 -3.04
N VAL A 111 3.14 -10.04 -1.86
CA VAL A 111 1.89 -9.28 -1.66
C VAL A 111 2.16 -7.88 -1.11
N ALA A 112 3.37 -7.34 -1.30
CA ALA A 112 3.76 -6.01 -0.80
C ALA A 112 2.83 -4.89 -1.28
N GLY A 113 2.32 -4.96 -2.51
CA GLY A 113 1.32 -4.02 -3.02
C GLY A 113 -0.04 -4.14 -2.35
N HIS A 114 -0.46 -5.35 -1.95
CA HIS A 114 -1.66 -5.51 -1.12
C HIS A 114 -1.46 -4.90 0.27
N CYS A 115 -0.31 -5.14 0.88
CA CYS A 115 0.10 -4.53 2.14
C CYS A 115 0.10 -3.00 2.06
N TRP A 116 0.70 -2.43 1.00
CA TRP A 116 0.74 -0.99 0.78
C TRP A 116 -0.66 -0.37 0.73
N ARG A 117 -1.60 -0.97 -0.01
CA ARG A 117 -3.01 -0.50 -0.01
C ARG A 117 -3.69 -0.66 1.34
N ALA A 118 -3.42 -1.77 2.03
CA ALA A 118 -3.96 -2.00 3.38
C ALA A 118 -3.51 -0.91 4.35
N MET A 119 -2.23 -0.51 4.31
CA MET A 119 -1.71 0.56 5.16
C MET A 119 -2.32 1.93 4.80
N ARG A 120 -2.48 2.23 3.50
CA ARG A 120 -3.11 3.47 3.04
C ARG A 120 -4.58 3.62 3.45
N ARG A 121 -5.32 2.51 3.59
CA ARG A 121 -6.71 2.50 4.09
C ARG A 121 -6.84 2.35 5.60
N ASP A 122 -5.73 2.41 6.33
CA ASP A 122 -5.67 2.19 7.78
C ASP A 122 -6.21 0.81 8.24
N ALA A 123 -5.79 -0.25 7.55
CA ALA A 123 -6.14 -1.62 7.93
C ALA A 123 -5.69 -1.95 9.36
N GLY A 124 -6.59 -2.59 10.11
CA GLY A 124 -6.33 -3.05 11.48
C GLY A 124 -5.49 -4.33 11.53
N VAL A 125 -5.04 -4.69 12.74
CA VAL A 125 -4.16 -5.84 12.98
C VAL A 125 -4.73 -7.17 12.49
N GLU A 126 -6.03 -7.43 12.70
CA GLU A 126 -6.67 -8.70 12.27
C GLU A 126 -6.67 -8.87 10.76
N GLU A 127 -6.90 -7.80 10.01
CA GLU A 127 -6.82 -7.85 8.55
C GLU A 127 -5.38 -8.13 8.11
N CYS A 128 -4.41 -7.50 8.79
CA CYS A 128 -2.99 -7.68 8.50
C CYS A 128 -2.52 -9.12 8.76
N ARG A 129 -3.03 -9.79 9.80
CA ARG A 129 -2.75 -11.22 10.05
C ARG A 129 -3.18 -12.12 8.89
N GLY A 130 -4.23 -11.74 8.16
CA GLY A 130 -4.74 -12.51 7.03
C GLY A 130 -3.79 -12.62 5.83
N PHE A 131 -2.79 -11.73 5.72
CA PHE A 131 -1.89 -11.72 4.57
C PHE A 131 -0.40 -11.51 4.90
N CYS A 132 -0.05 -10.97 6.07
CA CYS A 132 1.33 -10.60 6.38
C CYS A 132 2.15 -11.83 6.79
N PRO A 133 3.23 -12.19 6.06
CA PRO A 133 4.08 -13.32 6.42
C PRO A 133 4.90 -13.11 7.71
N ASN A 134 5.04 -11.85 8.17
CA ASN A 134 5.70 -11.53 9.44
C ASN A 134 4.71 -11.47 10.63
N ALA A 135 3.41 -11.68 10.42
CA ALA A 135 2.40 -11.51 11.47
C ALA A 135 2.72 -12.29 12.76
N GLU A 136 3.03 -13.59 12.63
CA GLU A 136 3.38 -14.41 13.79
C GLU A 136 4.67 -13.95 14.47
N ALA A 137 5.64 -13.44 13.70
CA ALA A 137 6.88 -12.91 14.25
C ALA A 137 6.63 -11.62 15.04
N PHE A 138 5.74 -10.75 14.54
CA PHE A 138 5.32 -9.55 15.25
C PHE A 138 4.54 -9.88 16.53
N ASP A 139 3.60 -10.82 16.47
CA ASP A 139 2.83 -11.25 17.65
C ASP A 139 3.76 -11.81 18.75
N ARG A 140 4.77 -12.64 18.39
CA ARG A 140 5.77 -13.13 19.36
C ARG A 140 6.59 -11.98 19.96
N ALA A 141 7.02 -11.03 19.14
CA ALA A 141 7.82 -9.90 19.60
C ALA A 141 7.01 -8.93 20.49
N ALA A 142 5.69 -8.86 20.34
CA ALA A 142 4.84 -7.96 21.12
C ALA A 142 4.57 -8.45 22.55
N VAL A 143 4.77 -9.74 22.81
CA VAL A 143 4.56 -10.38 24.12
C VAL A 143 5.88 -10.60 24.87
N ALA A 144 7.02 -10.50 24.17
CA ALA A 144 8.36 -10.60 24.75
C ALA A 144 8.77 -9.34 25.51
#